data_AF-A0A364GPL7-F1
#
_entry.id   AF-A0A364GPL7-F1
#
_cell.length_a   1.000
_cell.length_b   1.000
_cell.length_c   1.000
_cell.angle_alpha   90.00
_cell.angle_beta   90.00
_cell.angle_gamma   90.00
#
_symmetry.space_group_name_H-M   'P 1'
#
loop_
_entity.id
_entity.type
_entity.pdbx_description
1 polymer ?
#
loop_
_entity_poly.entity_id
_entity_poly.type
_entity_poly.pdbx_seq_one_letter_code
_entity_poly.pdbx_strand_id
1 'polypeptide(L)'
;MAQGLAGPGKAAGRHRAPSESPNVSKLKRTAGAAGIVASALRAAANRLTIGHDWRRPVTGCERPALPLPADLHRPTGTRTRRMPDTKNWLEIDYRTLFRLHPDRRIERENDPDESPAPRFWLGRCAGGTLSGVRADVPAGIADELTRVADSEPPWSDDAPPTHLERYLGLLAPVSHWNIGLVYALPHALEFDTDAHATLVDGDSDTGRRLLRSLAVHGMPEGLLSMGFRSAADLWAPWCAAVVDGEIASLAFAARLSDVGAELGVATAPAFRGRGLAAAVTAAWSRLPSLRTRTLFYSTDLDNRASQRVASRLGLALRGATLRVG
;
A
#
# COMPACT_ATOMS: atom_id res chain seq x y z
N MET A 1 -54.59 47.60 52.76
CA MET A 1 -53.16 47.45 52.44
C MET A 1 -53.03 46.38 51.35
N ALA A 2 -52.47 46.76 50.19
CA ALA A 2 -51.94 45.98 49.05
C ALA A 2 -52.60 44.60 48.75
N GLN A 3 -53.45 44.39 47.73
CA GLN A 3 -53.21 44.41 46.26
C GLN A 3 -51.81 43.88 45.90
N GLY A 4 -51.59 42.85 45.07
CA GLY A 4 -52.40 42.00 44.20
C GLY A 4 -51.40 41.19 43.35
N LEU A 5 -51.83 40.14 42.65
CA LEU A 5 -51.22 39.69 41.40
C LEU A 5 -52.15 38.68 40.73
N ALA A 6 -52.68 39.12 39.59
CA ALA A 6 -53.35 38.30 38.60
C ALA A 6 -52.34 37.81 37.55
N GLY A 7 -52.60 36.65 36.99
CA GLY A 7 -51.98 36.19 35.74
C GLY A 7 -52.53 34.84 35.30
N PRO A 8 -53.39 34.80 34.24
CA PRO A 8 -53.74 33.57 33.54
C PRO A 8 -53.05 33.50 32.17
N GLY A 9 -52.81 32.28 31.65
CA GLY A 9 -52.38 32.11 30.26
C GLY A 9 -51.97 30.69 29.89
N LYS A 10 -52.92 29.91 29.36
CA LYS A 10 -52.68 28.64 28.63
C LYS A 10 -52.05 28.94 27.26
N ALA A 11 -51.13 28.09 26.79
CA ALA A 11 -51.17 27.54 25.42
C ALA A 11 -50.16 26.40 25.24
N ALA A 12 -50.65 25.32 24.62
CA ALA A 12 -49.93 24.12 24.26
C ALA A 12 -49.05 24.35 23.02
N GLY A 13 -47.84 23.78 23.03
CA GLY A 13 -46.97 23.68 21.87
C GLY A 13 -46.24 22.34 21.89
N ARG A 14 -46.70 21.40 21.06
CA ARG A 14 -46.02 20.14 20.76
C ARG A 14 -44.71 20.47 20.02
N HIS A 15 -43.56 20.26 20.64
CA HIS A 15 -42.29 20.21 19.93
C HIS A 15 -41.87 18.75 19.72
N ARG A 16 -42.04 18.28 18.48
CA ARG A 16 -41.29 17.18 17.89
C ARG A 16 -39.82 17.60 17.87
N ALA A 17 -38.96 16.84 18.52
CA ALA A 17 -37.53 16.91 18.32
C ALA A 17 -37.17 16.28 16.95
N PRO A 18 -36.39 16.93 16.09
CA PRO A 18 -35.85 16.26 14.91
C PRO A 18 -34.70 15.35 15.33
N SER A 19 -34.85 14.06 15.07
CA SER A 19 -33.78 13.09 15.06
C SER A 19 -32.86 13.36 13.87
N GLU A 20 -31.84 14.17 14.06
CA GLU A 20 -30.75 14.29 13.10
C GLU A 20 -29.71 13.20 13.39
N SER A 21 -29.81 12.10 12.66
CA SER A 21 -28.70 11.18 12.44
C SER A 21 -27.59 11.97 11.71
N PRO A 22 -26.33 11.96 12.19
CA PRO A 22 -25.26 12.64 11.46
C PRO A 22 -25.06 11.95 10.11
N ASN A 23 -25.30 12.70 9.04
CA ASN A 23 -25.18 12.26 7.66
C ASN A 23 -23.67 12.14 7.31
N VAL A 24 -23.13 10.92 7.42
CA VAL A 24 -21.71 10.56 7.21
C VAL A 24 -21.30 10.61 5.71
N SER A 25 -22.20 10.97 4.80
CA SER A 25 -21.96 11.06 3.35
C SER A 25 -20.92 12.10 2.89
N LYS A 26 -20.17 12.74 3.81
CA LYS A 26 -19.10 13.70 3.52
C LYS A 26 -17.67 13.24 3.86
N LEU A 27 -17.44 12.01 4.36
CA LEU A 27 -16.06 11.51 4.48
C LEU A 27 -15.49 11.16 3.09
N LYS A 28 -14.54 11.97 2.63
CA LYS A 28 -13.90 11.79 1.32
C LYS A 28 -12.91 10.61 1.38
N ARG A 29 -13.21 9.54 0.64
CA ARG A 29 -12.21 8.60 0.13
C ARG A 29 -11.28 9.39 -0.79
N THR A 30 -9.99 9.47 -0.47
CA THR A 30 -9.05 10.20 -1.32
C THR A 30 -8.62 9.33 -2.49
N ALA A 31 -9.15 9.61 -3.68
CA ALA A 31 -8.53 9.21 -4.94
C ALA A 31 -7.32 10.12 -5.18
N GLY A 32 -6.14 9.65 -4.79
CA GLY A 32 -4.88 10.38 -4.95
C GLY A 32 -3.78 9.39 -5.32
N ALA A 33 -3.12 9.64 -6.44
CA ALA A 33 -2.03 8.82 -6.97
C ALA A 33 -0.94 8.55 -5.92
N ALA A 34 -0.39 7.33 -5.96
CA ALA A 34 0.74 6.82 -5.15
C ALA A 34 0.40 6.44 -3.70
N GLY A 35 -0.11 5.22 -3.50
CA GLY A 35 -0.59 4.73 -2.21
C GLY A 35 0.39 3.98 -1.32
N ILE A 36 1.51 3.48 -1.85
CA ILE A 36 2.47 2.68 -1.06
C ILE A 36 3.91 3.21 -1.18
N VAL A 37 4.14 4.08 -2.16
CA VAL A 37 5.35 4.91 -2.24
C VAL A 37 5.20 6.19 -1.40
N ALA A 38 3.98 6.54 -0.96
CA ALA A 38 3.74 7.81 -0.29
C ALA A 38 3.90 7.82 1.23
N SER A 39 4.06 6.71 1.96
CA SER A 39 4.49 6.84 3.37
C SER A 39 5.96 7.26 3.44
N ALA A 40 6.80 6.61 2.62
CA ALA A 40 8.20 6.94 2.43
C ALA A 40 8.42 8.35 1.85
N LEU A 41 7.55 8.80 0.94
CA LEU A 41 7.68 10.12 0.32
C LEU A 41 6.88 11.24 1.01
N ARG A 42 5.98 10.94 1.96
CA ARG A 42 5.20 11.99 2.66
C ARG A 42 6.04 12.85 3.59
N ALA A 43 7.19 12.35 4.08
CA ALA A 43 8.13 13.19 4.83
C ALA A 43 8.74 14.32 3.98
N ALA A 44 8.77 14.16 2.64
CA ALA A 44 9.31 15.15 1.70
C ALA A 44 8.24 15.95 0.91
N ALA A 45 6.96 15.57 0.98
CA ALA A 45 5.89 16.12 0.15
C ALA A 45 5.02 17.20 0.83
N ASN A 46 5.38 17.67 2.03
CA ASN A 46 4.63 18.75 2.70
C ASN A 46 5.01 20.18 2.24
N ARG A 47 5.65 20.31 1.07
CA ARG A 47 5.84 21.60 0.39
C ARG A 47 5.56 21.44 -1.11
N LEU A 48 4.63 22.26 -1.59
CA LEU A 48 4.20 22.49 -2.98
C LEU A 48 2.96 21.72 -3.45
N THR A 49 1.80 22.30 -3.11
CA THR A 49 0.61 22.35 -3.98
C THR A 49 0.91 23.10 -5.27
N ILE A 50 0.48 22.55 -6.42
CA ILE A 50 -0.10 23.15 -7.65
C ILE A 50 -0.33 21.91 -8.55
N GLY A 51 -1.55 21.47 -8.86
CA GLY A 51 -2.50 22.11 -9.78
C GLY A 51 -2.19 21.68 -11.22
N HIS A 52 -2.92 20.70 -11.78
CA HIS A 52 -3.63 20.83 -13.07
C HIS A 52 -4.30 19.54 -13.58
N ASP A 53 -5.46 19.81 -14.15
CA ASP A 53 -6.54 19.00 -14.70
C ASP A 53 -6.20 18.43 -16.09
N TRP A 54 -6.59 17.18 -16.36
CA TRP A 54 -6.56 16.61 -17.72
C TRP A 54 -7.76 15.69 -17.95
N ARG A 55 -8.81 16.24 -18.57
CA ARG A 55 -9.88 15.51 -19.25
C ARG A 55 -9.66 15.60 -20.77
N ARG A 56 -9.52 14.45 -21.45
CA ARG A 56 -10.41 13.94 -22.52
C ARG A 56 -9.79 12.75 -23.30
N PRO A 57 -10.62 11.87 -23.89
CA PRO A 57 -10.23 10.54 -24.35
C PRO A 57 -9.90 10.49 -25.85
N VAL A 58 -9.12 9.48 -26.26
CA VAL A 58 -9.00 9.06 -27.66
C VAL A 58 -9.39 7.59 -27.77
N THR A 59 -10.35 7.34 -28.64
CA THR A 59 -10.96 6.05 -29.01
C THR A 59 -10.23 5.39 -30.18
N GLY A 60 -10.21 4.05 -30.16
CA GLY A 60 -10.29 3.20 -31.35
C GLY A 60 -8.97 2.72 -31.97
N CYS A 61 -8.69 1.43 -31.83
CA CYS A 61 -8.18 0.61 -32.95
C CYS A 61 -8.38 -0.89 -32.64
N GLU A 62 -9.13 -1.54 -33.51
CA GLU A 62 -9.49 -2.96 -33.47
C GLU A 62 -8.29 -3.86 -33.82
N ARG A 63 -8.23 -5.05 -33.22
CA ARG A 63 -7.24 -6.10 -33.52
C ARG A 63 -7.92 -7.28 -34.24
N PRO A 64 -7.37 -7.78 -35.37
CA PRO A 64 -7.84 -9.02 -35.95
C PRO A 64 -7.22 -10.25 -35.27
N ALA A 65 -8.02 -11.31 -35.17
CA ALA A 65 -7.68 -12.61 -34.57
C ALA A 65 -6.92 -13.51 -35.55
N LEU A 66 -5.94 -14.25 -35.05
CA LEU A 66 -5.30 -15.38 -35.75
C LEU A 66 -5.09 -16.58 -34.77
N PRO A 67 -5.02 -17.82 -35.28
CA PRO A 67 -5.49 -19.00 -34.57
C PRO A 67 -4.41 -19.77 -33.78
N LEU A 68 -4.88 -20.53 -32.79
CA LEU A 68 -4.12 -21.45 -31.93
C LEU A 68 -3.62 -22.69 -32.70
N PRO A 69 -2.40 -23.17 -32.41
CA PRO A 69 -2.04 -24.58 -32.58
C PRO A 69 -2.11 -25.34 -31.25
N ALA A 70 -2.55 -26.59 -31.36
CA ALA A 70 -2.71 -27.57 -30.28
C ALA A 70 -1.39 -28.33 -29.98
N ASP A 71 -1.43 -28.98 -28.80
CA ASP A 71 -0.65 -30.12 -28.30
C ASP A 71 0.79 -29.87 -27.79
N LEU A 72 1.01 -29.83 -26.47
CA LEU A 72 1.02 -30.90 -25.45
C LEU A 72 2.36 -31.66 -25.36
N HIS A 73 3.30 -31.08 -24.61
CA HIS A 73 4.28 -31.86 -23.85
C HIS A 73 4.31 -31.38 -22.40
N ARG A 74 3.95 -32.30 -21.50
CA ARG A 74 3.78 -32.10 -20.06
C ARG A 74 5.02 -32.63 -19.35
N PRO A 75 5.84 -31.81 -18.67
CA PRO A 75 6.82 -32.33 -17.74
C PRO A 75 6.11 -32.63 -16.41
N THR A 76 6.04 -33.92 -16.09
CA THR A 76 5.69 -34.43 -14.76
C THR A 76 6.75 -34.01 -13.75
N GLY A 77 6.33 -33.27 -12.72
CA GLY A 77 7.21 -32.85 -11.64
C GLY A 77 6.57 -31.82 -10.72
N THR A 78 5.35 -32.07 -10.23
CA THR A 78 4.70 -31.19 -9.26
C THR A 78 5.36 -31.38 -7.90
N ARG A 79 6.48 -30.67 -7.68
CA ARG A 79 6.96 -30.40 -6.33
C ARG A 79 6.02 -29.35 -5.75
N THR A 80 4.94 -29.79 -5.10
CA THR A 80 3.99 -28.92 -4.41
C THR A 80 4.78 -28.18 -3.33
N ARG A 81 5.25 -26.97 -3.67
CA ARG A 81 5.78 -26.02 -2.69
C ARG A 81 4.62 -25.75 -1.74
N ARG A 82 4.67 -26.38 -0.56
CA ARG A 82 3.69 -26.20 0.51
C ARG A 82 3.56 -24.70 0.73
N MET A 83 2.44 -24.14 0.29
CA MET A 83 2.15 -22.74 0.54
C MET A 83 2.09 -22.56 2.06
N PRO A 84 2.61 -21.44 2.60
CA PRO A 84 2.34 -21.12 4.00
C PRO A 84 0.82 -21.17 4.22
N ASP A 85 0.41 -21.67 5.38
CA ASP A 85 -0.97 -21.54 5.82
C ASP A 85 -1.45 -20.10 5.57
N THR A 86 -2.64 -19.92 5.01
CA THR A 86 -3.08 -18.60 4.52
C THR A 86 -3.23 -17.61 5.69
N LYS A 87 -3.55 -18.13 6.89
CA LYS A 87 -3.53 -17.34 8.14
C LYS A 87 -2.11 -16.90 8.52
N ASN A 88 -1.11 -17.73 8.27
CA ASN A 88 0.30 -17.40 8.48
C ASN A 88 0.77 -16.32 7.48
N TRP A 89 0.18 -16.21 6.29
CA TRP A 89 0.55 -15.17 5.33
C TRP A 89 0.17 -13.75 5.79
N LEU A 90 -1.05 -13.56 6.33
CA LEU A 90 -1.45 -12.27 6.93
C LEU A 90 -0.62 -11.92 8.16
N GLU A 91 -0.22 -12.92 8.96
CA GLU A 91 0.68 -12.72 10.10
C GLU A 91 2.05 -12.20 9.66
N ILE A 92 2.62 -12.79 8.60
CA ILE A 92 3.90 -12.33 8.04
C ILE A 92 3.75 -10.92 7.45
N ASP A 93 2.64 -10.61 6.78
CA ASP A 93 2.35 -9.26 6.27
C ASP A 93 2.30 -8.25 7.43
N TYR A 94 1.51 -8.53 8.46
CA TYR A 94 1.39 -7.68 9.65
C TYR A 94 2.73 -7.40 10.34
N ARG A 95 3.55 -8.44 10.54
CA ARG A 95 4.91 -8.32 11.09
C ARG A 95 5.91 -7.65 10.15
N THR A 96 5.63 -7.64 8.86
CA THR A 96 6.44 -6.92 7.87
C THR A 96 6.11 -5.45 7.91
N LEU A 97 4.83 -5.10 7.95
CA LEU A 97 4.33 -3.72 7.91
C LEU A 97 4.64 -2.91 9.16
N PHE A 98 4.65 -3.53 10.34
CA PHE A 98 4.61 -2.80 11.61
C PHE A 98 5.68 -3.23 12.61
N ARG A 99 6.12 -2.26 13.41
CA ARG A 99 6.76 -2.51 14.70
C ARG A 99 5.68 -2.68 15.75
N LEU A 100 5.83 -3.71 16.57
CA LEU A 100 4.80 -4.15 17.50
C LEU A 100 5.32 -4.13 18.94
N HIS A 101 4.45 -3.77 19.87
CA HIS A 101 4.66 -4.01 21.29
C HIS A 101 4.57 -5.52 21.61
N PRO A 102 5.02 -5.96 22.81
CA PRO A 102 4.88 -7.36 23.23
C PRO A 102 3.44 -7.89 23.24
N ASP A 103 2.46 -7.02 23.45
CA ASP A 103 1.02 -7.33 23.39
C ASP A 103 0.45 -7.35 21.97
N ARG A 104 1.32 -7.23 20.95
CA ARG A 104 1.03 -7.19 19.51
C ARG A 104 0.29 -5.95 19.02
N ARG A 105 0.14 -4.92 19.85
CA ARG A 105 -0.36 -3.61 19.40
C ARG A 105 0.67 -2.90 18.54
N ILE A 106 0.20 -2.13 17.57
CA ILE A 106 1.07 -1.43 16.63
C ILE A 106 1.74 -0.26 17.35
N GLU A 107 3.06 -0.19 17.31
CA GLU A 107 3.82 0.98 17.77
C GLU A 107 3.90 2.00 16.62
N ARG A 108 4.43 1.57 15.46
CA ARG A 108 4.65 2.41 14.27
C ARG A 108 4.79 1.57 13.00
N GLU A 109 4.91 2.24 11.85
CA GLU A 109 5.30 1.60 10.60
C GLU A 109 6.71 1.01 10.72
N ASN A 110 6.96 -0.11 10.06
CA ASN A 110 8.28 -0.70 9.96
C ASN A 110 9.03 -0.18 8.72
N ASP A 111 9.02 1.15 8.53
CA ASP A 111 9.88 1.82 7.56
C ASP A 111 11.11 2.46 8.21
N PRO A 112 12.18 2.71 7.43
CA PRO A 112 13.37 3.41 7.92
C PRO A 112 13.10 4.84 8.46
N ASP A 113 12.00 5.47 8.06
CA ASP A 113 11.61 6.81 8.52
C ASP A 113 10.84 6.80 9.86
N GLU A 114 10.55 5.63 10.41
CA GLU A 114 9.80 5.46 11.66
C GLU A 114 8.42 6.14 11.62
N SER A 115 7.76 6.08 10.48
CA SER A 115 6.51 6.78 10.22
C SER A 115 5.39 6.35 11.17
N PRO A 116 4.44 7.25 11.51
CA PRO A 116 3.25 6.87 12.28
C PRO A 116 2.43 5.80 11.56
N ALA A 117 2.04 4.75 12.30
CA ALA A 117 1.13 3.72 11.82
C ALA A 117 -0.34 4.17 11.82
N PRO A 118 -1.22 3.52 11.04
CA PRO A 118 -2.67 3.68 11.19
C PRO A 118 -3.10 3.33 12.62
N ARG A 119 -4.14 4.01 13.11
CA ARG A 119 -4.79 3.65 14.39
C ARG A 119 -5.42 2.26 14.34
N PHE A 120 -5.90 1.86 13.17
CA PHE A 120 -6.43 0.52 12.91
C PHE A 120 -6.03 -0.01 11.54
N TRP A 121 -5.60 -1.25 11.50
CA TRP A 121 -5.32 -2.02 10.30
C TRP A 121 -6.14 -3.29 10.31
N LEU A 122 -6.71 -3.64 9.15
CA LEU A 122 -7.43 -4.90 8.94
C LEU A 122 -6.93 -5.51 7.63
N GLY A 123 -6.28 -6.66 7.71
CA GLY A 123 -5.97 -7.50 6.57
C GLY A 123 -7.04 -8.57 6.37
N ARG A 124 -7.47 -8.76 5.12
CA ARG A 124 -8.44 -9.80 4.73
C ARG A 124 -7.90 -10.57 3.53
N CYS A 125 -8.03 -11.89 3.56
CA CYS A 125 -7.69 -12.78 2.46
C CYS A 125 -8.70 -13.94 2.40
N ALA A 126 -8.54 -14.85 1.44
CA ALA A 126 -9.40 -16.03 1.33
C ALA A 126 -9.32 -16.94 2.58
N GLY A 127 -8.21 -16.89 3.33
CA GLY A 127 -7.99 -17.67 4.55
C GLY A 127 -8.52 -17.03 5.83
N GLY A 128 -9.13 -15.85 5.77
CA GLY A 128 -9.69 -15.14 6.92
C GLY A 128 -9.18 -13.72 7.07
N THR A 129 -9.29 -13.20 8.29
CA THR A 129 -8.98 -11.82 8.66
C THR A 129 -7.92 -11.75 9.77
N LEU A 130 -7.21 -10.63 9.83
CA LEU A 130 -6.32 -10.26 10.91
C LEU A 130 -6.42 -8.76 11.14
N SER A 131 -6.58 -8.33 12.38
CA SER A 131 -6.59 -6.90 12.74
C SER A 131 -5.43 -6.52 13.65
N GLY A 132 -5.00 -5.27 13.53
CA GLY A 132 -4.04 -4.64 14.42
C GLY A 132 -4.52 -3.25 14.83
N VAL A 133 -4.28 -2.91 16.09
CA VAL A 133 -4.67 -1.62 16.67
C VAL A 133 -3.42 -0.94 17.22
N ARG A 134 -3.25 0.36 16.94
CA ARG A 134 -2.14 1.14 17.46
C ARG A 134 -2.21 1.26 18.98
N ALA A 135 -1.05 1.26 19.64
CA ALA A 135 -0.94 1.16 21.10
C ALA A 135 -1.61 2.30 21.86
N ASP A 136 -1.67 3.50 21.26
CA ASP A 136 -2.28 4.70 21.84
C ASP A 136 -3.82 4.71 21.77
N VAL A 137 -4.45 3.80 21.03
CA VAL A 137 -5.91 3.66 21.03
C VAL A 137 -6.38 3.13 22.40
N PRO A 138 -7.43 3.69 23.03
CA PRO A 138 -7.91 3.20 24.31
C PRO A 138 -8.28 1.71 24.28
N ALA A 139 -7.96 0.94 25.32
CA ALA A 139 -8.13 -0.51 25.35
C ALA A 139 -9.57 -0.96 25.03
N GLY A 140 -10.58 -0.32 25.61
CA GLY A 140 -11.98 -0.64 25.31
C GLY A 140 -12.38 -0.41 23.84
N ILE A 141 -11.77 0.57 23.17
CA ILE A 141 -11.96 0.79 21.73
C ILE A 141 -11.20 -0.26 20.92
N ALA A 142 -9.99 -0.63 21.34
CA ALA A 142 -9.20 -1.68 20.70
C ALA A 142 -9.91 -3.05 20.75
N ASP A 143 -10.51 -3.38 21.90
CA ASP A 143 -11.28 -4.61 22.09
C ASP A 143 -12.54 -4.62 21.21
N GLU A 144 -13.22 -3.48 21.09
CA GLU A 144 -14.37 -3.31 20.20
C GLU A 144 -13.96 -3.48 18.73
N LEU A 145 -12.89 -2.83 18.29
CA LEU A 145 -12.38 -2.93 16.91
C LEU A 145 -12.04 -4.38 16.57
N THR A 146 -11.37 -5.09 17.49
CA THR A 146 -11.00 -6.51 17.30
C THR A 146 -12.25 -7.38 17.20
N ARG A 147 -13.23 -7.18 18.08
CA ARG A 147 -14.49 -7.95 18.04
C ARG A 147 -15.27 -7.73 16.75
N VAL A 148 -15.25 -6.52 16.21
CA VAL A 148 -15.88 -6.20 14.92
C VAL A 148 -15.10 -6.80 13.75
N ALA A 149 -13.76 -6.80 13.82
CA ALA A 149 -12.91 -7.44 12.82
C ALA A 149 -13.09 -8.97 12.76
N ASP A 150 -13.31 -9.61 13.91
CA ASP A 150 -13.57 -11.05 14.01
C ASP A 150 -14.89 -11.47 13.35
N SER A 151 -15.85 -10.54 13.19
CA SER A 151 -17.10 -10.78 12.46
C SER A 151 -17.04 -10.46 10.97
N GLU A 152 -15.90 -9.97 10.46
CA GLU A 152 -15.74 -9.74 9.02
C GLU A 152 -15.67 -11.07 8.25
N PRO A 153 -16.37 -11.19 7.12
CA PRO A 153 -16.19 -12.34 6.26
C PRO A 153 -14.76 -12.36 5.68
N PRO A 154 -14.25 -13.53 5.26
CA PRO A 154 -13.07 -13.61 4.41
C PRO A 154 -13.20 -12.71 3.18
N TRP A 155 -12.06 -12.34 2.60
CA TRP A 155 -12.08 -11.45 1.44
C TRP A 155 -12.63 -12.15 0.19
N SER A 156 -13.58 -11.50 -0.47
CA SER A 156 -14.12 -11.85 -1.79
C SER A 156 -14.32 -10.57 -2.61
N ASP A 157 -13.85 -10.56 -3.86
CA ASP A 157 -14.21 -9.58 -4.91
C ASP A 157 -14.00 -8.09 -4.60
N ASP A 158 -12.77 -7.66 -4.25
CA ASP A 158 -12.36 -6.23 -4.07
C ASP A 158 -13.28 -5.36 -3.18
N ALA A 159 -14.22 -5.98 -2.46
CA ALA A 159 -15.25 -5.30 -1.72
C ALA A 159 -14.69 -4.63 -0.46
N PRO A 160 -15.19 -3.45 -0.08
CA PRO A 160 -14.82 -2.83 1.19
C PRO A 160 -15.20 -3.73 2.37
N PRO A 161 -14.57 -3.55 3.54
CA PRO A 161 -14.99 -4.21 4.78
C PRO A 161 -16.46 -3.94 5.10
N THR A 162 -17.14 -4.98 5.59
CA THR A 162 -18.59 -4.94 5.91
C THR A 162 -18.88 -3.89 6.97
N HIS A 163 -17.95 -3.72 7.90
CA HIS A 163 -18.11 -2.84 9.06
C HIS A 163 -17.33 -1.53 8.92
N LEU A 164 -17.01 -1.09 7.69
CA LEU A 164 -16.24 0.12 7.43
C LEU A 164 -16.74 1.34 8.24
N GLU A 165 -18.04 1.64 8.18
CA GLU A 165 -18.61 2.79 8.90
C GLU A 165 -18.46 2.66 10.42
N ARG A 166 -18.53 1.45 10.96
CA ARG A 166 -18.35 1.19 12.39
C ARG A 166 -16.91 1.44 12.83
N TYR A 167 -15.93 1.00 12.05
CA TYR A 167 -14.52 1.32 12.33
C TYR A 167 -14.29 2.82 12.35
N LEU A 168 -14.83 3.54 11.36
CA LEU A 168 -14.70 4.99 11.28
C LEU A 168 -15.39 5.71 12.44
N GLY A 169 -16.55 5.22 12.88
CA GLY A 169 -17.27 5.76 14.03
C GLY A 169 -16.52 5.57 15.35
N LEU A 170 -15.96 4.37 15.59
CA LEU A 170 -15.18 4.06 16.79
C LEU A 170 -13.88 4.87 16.88
N LEU A 171 -13.32 5.25 15.73
CA LEU A 171 -12.07 6.01 15.63
C LEU A 171 -12.31 7.49 15.33
N ALA A 172 -13.55 7.98 15.41
CA ALA A 172 -13.84 9.37 15.13
C ALA A 172 -13.07 10.31 16.10
N PRO A 173 -12.54 11.45 15.61
CA PRO A 173 -12.51 11.87 14.21
C PRO A 173 -11.46 11.10 13.38
N VAL A 174 -11.80 10.75 12.13
CA VAL A 174 -10.87 10.12 11.18
C VAL A 174 -10.39 11.14 10.16
N SER A 175 -9.06 11.30 10.06
CA SER A 175 -8.44 12.24 9.12
C SER A 175 -8.21 11.63 7.75
N HIS A 176 -7.89 10.33 7.71
CA HIS A 176 -7.63 9.59 6.48
C HIS A 176 -7.89 8.10 6.66
N TRP A 177 -8.29 7.44 5.57
CA TRP A 177 -8.35 5.98 5.48
C TRP A 177 -8.20 5.55 4.02
N ASN A 178 -7.72 4.33 3.79
CA ASN A 178 -7.56 3.76 2.46
C ASN A 178 -7.78 2.24 2.45
N ILE A 179 -8.08 1.72 1.25
CA ILE A 179 -8.09 0.29 0.97
C ILE A 179 -6.87 -0.03 0.11
N GLY A 180 -6.06 -0.98 0.57
CA GLY A 180 -4.93 -1.54 -0.16
C GLY A 180 -5.29 -2.89 -0.79
N LEU A 181 -4.64 -3.20 -1.90
CA LEU A 181 -4.58 -4.50 -2.55
C LEU A 181 -3.19 -5.11 -2.28
N VAL A 182 -3.14 -6.37 -1.87
CA VAL A 182 -1.90 -7.05 -1.52
C VAL A 182 -1.70 -8.28 -2.39
N TYR A 183 -0.60 -8.27 -3.15
CA TYR A 183 -0.20 -9.32 -4.07
C TYR A 183 0.97 -10.12 -3.48
N ALA A 184 0.97 -11.42 -3.72
CA ALA A 184 2.16 -12.22 -3.47
C ALA A 184 3.20 -11.92 -4.54
N LEU A 185 4.39 -11.49 -4.12
CA LEU A 185 5.54 -11.32 -5.02
C LEU A 185 6.39 -12.61 -4.95
N PRO A 186 6.45 -13.42 -6.02
CA PRO A 186 7.29 -14.60 -6.01
C PRO A 186 8.77 -14.21 -6.11
N HIS A 187 9.61 -15.03 -5.47
CA HIS A 187 11.05 -14.99 -5.69
C HIS A 187 11.38 -15.36 -7.12
N ALA A 188 12.50 -14.82 -7.59
CA ALA A 188 13.07 -15.17 -8.88
C ALA A 188 12.12 -14.94 -10.07
N LEU A 189 11.38 -13.83 -10.07
CA LEU A 189 10.65 -13.41 -11.25
C LEU A 189 11.60 -13.15 -12.41
N GLU A 190 11.20 -13.65 -13.58
CA GLU A 190 11.81 -13.31 -14.85
C GLU A 190 10.96 -12.24 -15.52
N PHE A 191 11.63 -11.26 -16.10
CA PHE A 191 10.99 -10.18 -16.83
C PHE A 191 11.99 -9.62 -17.84
N ASP A 192 11.58 -9.58 -19.11
CA ASP A 192 12.41 -9.03 -20.17
C ASP A 192 12.55 -7.52 -20.02
N THR A 193 13.78 -7.08 -19.83
CA THR A 193 14.12 -5.67 -19.77
C THR A 193 14.37 -5.13 -21.17
N ASP A 194 14.07 -3.85 -21.38
CA ASP A 194 14.56 -3.11 -22.55
C ASP A 194 16.09 -3.28 -22.66
N ALA A 195 16.61 -3.54 -23.85
CA ALA A 195 18.05 -3.80 -24.09
C ALA A 195 18.93 -2.62 -23.67
N HIS A 196 18.35 -1.42 -23.57
CA HIS A 196 19.04 -0.20 -23.14
C HIS A 196 19.06 0.03 -21.62
N ALA A 197 18.41 -0.83 -20.84
CA ALA A 197 18.38 -0.73 -19.38
C ALA A 197 19.39 -1.67 -18.72
N THR A 198 20.32 -1.12 -17.94
CA THR A 198 21.21 -1.89 -17.07
C THR A 198 20.60 -1.97 -15.67
N LEU A 199 20.43 -3.18 -15.14
CA LEU A 199 20.00 -3.39 -13.77
C LEU A 199 21.20 -3.37 -12.82
N VAL A 200 21.06 -2.66 -11.71
CA VAL A 200 22.07 -2.54 -10.66
C VAL A 200 21.50 -3.03 -9.34
N ASP A 201 22.06 -4.12 -8.84
CA ASP A 201 21.69 -4.72 -7.57
C ASP A 201 22.39 -4.02 -6.41
N GLY A 202 21.64 -3.59 -5.39
CA GLY A 202 22.19 -2.91 -4.22
C GLY A 202 23.17 -3.76 -3.41
N ASP A 203 23.03 -5.08 -3.46
CA ASP A 203 23.91 -6.05 -2.79
C ASP A 203 25.26 -6.26 -3.52
N SER A 204 25.38 -5.76 -4.76
CA SER A 204 26.58 -5.92 -5.59
C SER A 204 27.66 -4.86 -5.31
N ASP A 205 28.90 -5.11 -5.75
CA ASP A 205 29.96 -4.09 -5.71
C ASP A 205 29.61 -2.85 -6.54
N THR A 206 28.89 -3.03 -7.65
CA THR A 206 28.40 -1.92 -8.48
C THR A 206 27.37 -1.10 -7.70
N GLY A 207 26.45 -1.73 -6.99
CA GLY A 207 25.48 -1.05 -6.13
C GLY A 207 26.15 -0.29 -4.99
N ARG A 208 27.14 -0.88 -4.32
CA ARG A 208 27.94 -0.20 -3.29
C ARG A 208 28.70 1.01 -3.84
N ARG A 209 29.28 0.91 -5.04
CA ARG A 209 29.93 2.05 -5.71
C ARG A 209 28.91 3.14 -6.06
N LEU A 210 27.72 2.77 -6.52
CA LEU A 210 26.65 3.71 -6.84
C LEU A 210 26.23 4.51 -5.60
N LEU A 211 25.98 3.85 -4.46
CA LEU A 211 25.63 4.55 -3.21
C LEU A 211 26.72 5.52 -2.75
N ARG A 212 27.99 5.10 -2.80
CA ARG A 212 29.11 6.00 -2.46
C ARG A 212 29.18 7.20 -3.40
N SER A 213 28.96 6.98 -4.70
CA SER A 213 28.90 8.06 -5.68
C SER A 213 27.79 9.05 -5.35
N LEU A 214 26.57 8.58 -5.07
CA LEU A 214 25.44 9.43 -4.66
C LEU A 214 25.71 10.20 -3.38
N ALA A 215 26.39 9.58 -2.40
CA ALA A 215 26.74 10.24 -1.15
C ALA A 215 27.79 11.36 -1.33
N VAL A 216 28.70 11.24 -2.30
CA VAL A 216 29.75 12.22 -2.59
C VAL A 216 29.28 13.32 -3.54
N HIS A 217 28.55 12.94 -4.59
CA HIS A 217 28.18 13.83 -5.69
C HIS A 217 26.75 14.37 -5.60
N GLY A 218 25.97 13.90 -4.62
CA GLY A 218 24.56 14.26 -4.45
C GLY A 218 23.62 13.43 -5.34
N MET A 219 22.32 13.71 -5.20
CA MET A 219 21.27 12.99 -5.89
C MET A 219 21.03 13.58 -7.29
N PRO A 220 21.09 12.78 -8.37
CA PRO A 220 20.75 13.24 -9.71
C PRO A 220 19.25 13.59 -9.83
N GLU A 221 18.92 14.42 -10.82
CA GLU A 221 17.56 14.93 -11.05
C GLU A 221 16.51 13.82 -11.16
N GLY A 222 16.84 12.69 -11.81
CA GLY A 222 15.96 11.53 -11.88
C GLY A 222 15.51 11.03 -10.51
N LEU A 223 16.44 10.91 -9.55
CA LEU A 223 16.13 10.50 -8.18
C LEU A 223 15.35 11.58 -7.41
N LEU A 224 15.73 12.85 -7.55
CA LEU A 224 15.02 13.97 -6.93
C LEU A 224 13.57 14.08 -7.42
N SER A 225 13.33 13.86 -8.72
CA SER A 225 11.99 13.86 -9.32
C SER A 225 11.11 12.71 -8.84
N MET A 226 11.73 11.63 -8.35
CA MET A 226 11.06 10.51 -7.69
C MET A 226 10.93 10.71 -6.18
N GLY A 227 11.49 11.80 -5.63
CA GLY A 227 11.40 12.17 -4.22
C GLY A 227 12.55 11.67 -3.34
N PHE A 228 13.57 11.01 -3.90
CA PHE A 228 14.75 10.60 -3.14
C PHE A 228 15.71 11.80 -2.99
N ARG A 229 15.93 12.22 -1.76
CA ARG A 229 16.71 13.38 -1.34
C ARG A 229 18.13 13.03 -0.93
N SER A 230 18.37 11.78 -0.51
CA SER A 230 19.70 11.33 -0.11
C SER A 230 19.96 9.87 -0.51
N ALA A 231 21.23 9.45 -0.50
CA ALA A 231 21.59 8.05 -0.71
C ALA A 231 20.98 7.11 0.37
N ALA A 232 20.66 7.65 1.56
CA ALA A 232 20.01 6.89 2.62
C ALA A 232 18.54 6.56 2.29
N ASP A 233 17.93 7.25 1.31
CA ASP A 233 16.55 7.02 0.89
C ASP A 233 16.44 5.82 -0.07
N LEU A 234 17.57 5.27 -0.52
CA LEU A 234 17.64 4.00 -1.25
C LEU A 234 17.60 2.85 -0.25
N TRP A 235 16.42 2.62 0.32
CA TRP A 235 16.25 1.66 1.41
C TRP A 235 16.60 0.24 0.98
N ALA A 236 17.66 -0.30 1.60
CA ALA A 236 18.13 -1.63 1.31
C ALA A 236 17.15 -2.71 1.81
N PRO A 237 17.06 -3.85 1.10
CA PRO A 237 17.65 -4.10 -0.22
C PRO A 237 16.95 -3.30 -1.32
N TRP A 238 17.72 -2.88 -2.33
CA TRP A 238 17.22 -2.12 -3.48
C TRP A 238 17.82 -2.61 -4.80
N CYS A 239 17.14 -2.30 -5.91
CA CYS A 239 17.60 -2.55 -7.27
C CYS A 239 17.21 -1.35 -8.15
N ALA A 240 18.14 -0.88 -8.98
CA ALA A 240 17.92 0.25 -9.88
C ALA A 240 17.98 -0.18 -11.35
N ALA A 241 17.18 0.44 -12.20
CA ALA A 241 17.36 0.44 -13.64
C ALA A 241 18.06 1.73 -14.06
N VAL A 242 19.19 1.60 -14.73
CA VAL A 242 19.98 2.70 -15.29
C VAL A 242 19.81 2.69 -16.80
N VAL A 243 19.38 3.82 -17.37
CA VAL A 243 19.20 4.02 -18.81
C VAL A 243 20.01 5.24 -19.20
N ASP A 244 20.91 5.09 -20.18
CA ASP A 244 21.78 6.17 -20.66
C ASP A 244 22.58 6.89 -19.54
N GLY A 245 22.96 6.14 -18.50
CA GLY A 245 23.69 6.67 -17.35
C GLY A 245 22.81 7.27 -16.23
N GLU A 246 21.50 7.37 -16.43
CA GLU A 246 20.57 7.93 -15.45
C GLU A 246 19.77 6.83 -14.73
N ILE A 247 19.54 7.00 -13.42
CA ILE A 247 18.66 6.10 -12.66
C ILE A 247 17.20 6.39 -13.04
N ALA A 248 16.64 5.52 -13.87
CA ALA A 248 15.32 5.65 -14.45
C ALA A 248 14.22 5.06 -13.57
N SER A 249 14.53 4.00 -12.81
CA SER A 249 13.59 3.35 -11.88
C SER A 249 14.32 2.73 -10.70
N LEU A 250 13.68 2.69 -9.54
CA LEU A 250 14.22 2.11 -8.32
C LEU A 250 13.15 1.24 -7.64
N ALA A 251 13.51 0.00 -7.33
CA ALA A 251 12.82 -0.88 -6.38
C ALA A 251 13.59 -0.89 -5.06
N PHE A 252 12.90 -0.85 -3.93
CA PHE A 252 13.49 -0.79 -2.60
C PHE A 252 12.59 -1.48 -1.57
N ALA A 253 13.12 -1.78 -0.38
CA ALA A 253 12.33 -2.35 0.69
C ALA A 253 11.58 -1.23 1.44
N ALA A 254 10.32 -0.99 1.07
CA ALA A 254 9.44 -0.04 1.76
C ALA A 254 9.19 -0.46 3.21
N ARG A 255 9.14 -1.76 3.47
CA ARG A 255 9.11 -2.37 4.80
C ARG A 255 10.01 -3.60 4.81
N LEU A 256 10.72 -3.83 5.91
CA LEU A 256 11.63 -4.98 6.03
C LEU A 256 11.62 -5.58 7.43
N SER A 257 11.27 -6.86 7.54
CA SER A 257 11.35 -7.64 8.78
C SER A 257 12.29 -8.85 8.62
N ASP A 258 12.36 -9.68 9.65
CA ASP A 258 13.05 -10.97 9.60
C ASP A 258 12.30 -12.00 8.73
N VAL A 259 10.97 -11.89 8.65
CA VAL A 259 10.08 -12.87 7.99
C VAL A 259 9.55 -12.40 6.64
N GLY A 260 9.57 -11.10 6.34
CA GLY A 260 9.03 -10.55 5.11
C GLY A 260 9.64 -9.23 4.67
N ALA A 261 9.36 -8.86 3.43
CA ALA A 261 9.75 -7.59 2.84
C ALA A 261 8.64 -7.08 1.90
N GLU A 262 8.29 -5.81 2.06
CA GLU A 262 7.34 -5.12 1.19
C GLU A 262 8.09 -4.22 0.21
N LEU A 263 7.77 -4.37 -1.07
CA LEU A 263 8.39 -3.61 -2.15
C LEU A 263 7.80 -2.19 -2.25
N GLY A 264 8.68 -1.19 -2.26
CA GLY A 264 8.44 0.11 -2.88
C GLY A 264 9.03 0.17 -4.27
N VAL A 265 8.36 0.83 -5.22
CA VAL A 265 8.90 1.05 -6.57
C VAL A 265 8.54 2.43 -7.10
N ALA A 266 9.53 3.14 -7.64
CA ALA A 266 9.36 4.43 -8.29
C ALA A 266 10.03 4.44 -9.67
N THR A 267 9.46 5.20 -10.60
CA THR A 267 10.01 5.43 -11.94
C THR A 267 9.95 6.92 -12.26
N ALA A 268 11.08 7.47 -12.68
CA ALA A 268 11.21 8.87 -13.04
C ALA A 268 10.23 9.20 -14.18
N PRO A 269 9.56 10.36 -14.16
CA PRO A 269 8.50 10.69 -15.12
C PRO A 269 8.87 10.47 -16.59
N ALA A 270 10.08 10.86 -16.99
CA ALA A 270 10.59 10.72 -18.35
C ALA A 270 10.73 9.27 -18.85
N PHE A 271 10.78 8.30 -17.94
CA PHE A 271 11.03 6.90 -18.26
C PHE A 271 9.81 5.98 -18.03
N ARG A 272 8.65 6.57 -17.69
CA ARG A 272 7.41 5.81 -17.44
C ARG A 272 6.87 5.19 -18.73
N GLY A 273 6.05 4.15 -18.59
CA GLY A 273 5.45 3.45 -19.74
C GLY A 273 6.36 2.46 -20.47
N ARG A 274 7.64 2.37 -20.09
CA ARG A 274 8.65 1.50 -20.73
C ARG A 274 8.83 0.12 -20.07
N GLY A 275 8.01 -0.21 -19.07
CA GLY A 275 8.13 -1.48 -18.33
C GLY A 275 9.25 -1.53 -17.27
N LEU A 276 9.98 -0.44 -17.05
CA LEU A 276 11.11 -0.41 -16.11
C LEU A 276 10.71 -0.73 -14.66
N ALA A 277 9.53 -0.29 -14.20
CA ALA A 277 9.03 -0.65 -12.87
C ALA A 277 8.89 -2.17 -12.68
N ALA A 278 8.41 -2.87 -13.72
CA ALA A 278 8.30 -4.33 -13.70
C ALA A 278 9.69 -4.98 -13.72
N ALA A 279 10.61 -4.46 -14.54
CA ALA A 279 11.99 -4.91 -14.61
C ALA A 279 12.72 -4.84 -13.25
N VAL A 280 12.69 -3.68 -12.59
CA VAL A 280 13.35 -3.51 -11.28
C VAL A 280 12.65 -4.32 -10.18
N THR A 281 11.32 -4.50 -10.26
CA THR A 281 10.58 -5.35 -9.32
C THR A 281 10.99 -6.81 -9.45
N ALA A 282 11.06 -7.33 -10.68
CA ALA A 282 11.51 -8.70 -10.94
C ALA A 282 12.96 -8.91 -10.50
N ALA A 283 13.83 -7.94 -10.81
CA ALA A 283 15.23 -7.95 -10.38
C ALA A 283 15.37 -7.91 -8.85
N TRP A 284 14.61 -7.05 -8.18
CA TRP A 284 14.57 -6.97 -6.72
C TRP A 284 14.16 -8.31 -6.10
N SER A 285 13.17 -9.02 -6.67
CA SER A 285 12.76 -10.35 -6.19
C SER A 285 13.84 -11.45 -6.31
N ARG A 286 14.95 -11.18 -7.00
CA ARG A 286 16.10 -12.10 -7.16
C ARG A 286 17.23 -11.82 -6.18
N LEU A 287 17.18 -10.71 -5.44
CA LEU A 287 18.29 -10.31 -4.56
C LEU A 287 18.58 -11.38 -3.50
N PRO A 288 19.85 -11.79 -3.31
CA PRO A 288 20.21 -12.82 -2.35
C PRO A 288 19.74 -12.54 -0.92
N SER A 289 19.79 -11.27 -0.50
CA SER A 289 19.35 -10.81 0.83
C SER A 289 17.86 -11.05 1.12
N LEU A 290 17.05 -11.30 0.09
CA LEU A 290 15.60 -11.50 0.22
C LEU A 290 15.18 -12.96 0.26
N ARG A 291 16.05 -13.92 -0.08
CA ARG A 291 15.69 -15.33 -0.35
C ARG A 291 14.92 -16.04 0.77
N THR A 292 15.11 -15.63 2.02
CA THR A 292 14.46 -16.25 3.20
C THR A 292 13.15 -15.57 3.61
N ARG A 293 12.79 -14.45 2.98
CA ARG A 293 11.65 -13.62 3.35
C ARG A 293 10.45 -13.90 2.44
N THR A 294 9.24 -13.71 2.96
CA THR A 294 8.05 -13.59 2.11
C THR A 294 8.03 -12.20 1.48
N LEU A 295 7.82 -12.10 0.16
CA LEU A 295 7.82 -10.82 -0.53
C LEU A 295 6.39 -10.39 -0.85
N PHE A 296 6.14 -9.11 -0.62
CA PHE A 296 4.84 -8.47 -0.83
C PHE A 296 4.99 -7.36 -1.87
N TYR A 297 4.03 -7.33 -2.78
CA TYR A 297 3.76 -6.17 -3.62
C TYR A 297 2.38 -5.70 -3.26
N SER A 298 2.24 -4.50 -2.74
CA SER A 298 0.94 -3.95 -2.37
C SER A 298 0.70 -2.64 -3.11
N THR A 299 -0.55 -2.21 -3.21
CA THR A 299 -0.85 -0.85 -3.66
C THR A 299 -2.24 -0.39 -3.25
N ASP A 300 -2.50 0.91 -3.18
CA ASP A 300 -3.86 1.42 -2.97
C ASP A 300 -4.80 0.98 -4.10
N LEU A 301 -6.06 0.75 -3.74
CA LEU A 301 -7.14 0.38 -4.66
C LEU A 301 -7.30 1.37 -5.83
N ASP A 302 -6.98 2.64 -5.61
CA ASP A 302 -7.09 3.68 -6.64
C ASP A 302 -5.78 3.85 -7.46
N ASN A 303 -4.69 3.15 -7.10
CA ASN A 303 -3.41 3.24 -7.80
C ASN A 303 -3.32 2.30 -9.01
N ARG A 304 -3.94 2.73 -10.12
CA ARG A 304 -3.95 1.99 -11.37
C ARG A 304 -2.56 1.77 -11.98
N ALA A 305 -1.58 2.63 -11.71
CA ALA A 305 -0.22 2.48 -12.23
C ALA A 305 0.47 1.24 -11.63
N SER A 306 0.43 1.11 -10.31
CA SER A 306 0.98 -0.07 -9.62
C SER A 306 0.19 -1.35 -9.92
N GLN A 307 -1.14 -1.28 -10.05
CA GLN A 307 -1.94 -2.43 -10.48
C GLN A 307 -1.54 -2.93 -11.88
N ARG A 308 -1.20 -2.02 -12.81
CA ARG A 308 -0.66 -2.41 -14.12
C ARG A 308 0.71 -3.07 -14.02
N VAL A 309 1.57 -2.65 -13.09
CA VAL A 309 2.85 -3.32 -12.84
C VAL A 309 2.60 -4.75 -12.32
N ALA A 310 1.73 -4.91 -11.32
CA ALA A 310 1.36 -6.22 -10.80
C ALA A 310 0.77 -7.14 -11.89
N SER A 311 -0.14 -6.62 -12.71
CA SER A 311 -0.71 -7.35 -13.85
C SER A 311 0.36 -7.73 -14.88
N ARG A 312 1.28 -6.83 -15.22
CA ARG A 312 2.37 -7.08 -16.18
C ARG A 312 3.36 -8.13 -15.70
N LEU A 313 3.51 -8.28 -14.38
CA LEU A 313 4.31 -9.32 -13.74
C LEU A 313 3.52 -10.61 -13.46
N GLY A 314 2.22 -10.65 -13.75
CA GLY A 314 1.36 -11.80 -13.44
C GLY A 314 1.20 -12.07 -11.95
N LEU A 315 1.29 -11.05 -11.09
CA LEU A 315 1.21 -11.23 -9.65
C LEU A 315 -0.19 -11.68 -9.22
N ALA A 316 -0.25 -12.64 -8.31
CA ALA A 316 -1.51 -13.11 -7.73
C ALA A 316 -1.98 -12.16 -6.63
N LEU A 317 -3.15 -11.54 -6.82
CA LEU A 317 -3.84 -10.81 -5.76
C LEU A 317 -4.26 -11.80 -4.65
N ARG A 318 -3.88 -11.51 -3.41
CA ARG A 318 -4.09 -12.43 -2.27
C ARG A 318 -5.05 -11.89 -1.23
N GLY A 319 -5.17 -10.58 -1.14
CA GLY A 319 -6.01 -9.95 -0.14
C GLY A 319 -6.12 -8.46 -0.32
N ALA A 320 -6.87 -7.86 0.60
CA ALA A 320 -7.04 -6.43 0.73
C ALA A 320 -6.80 -6.00 2.17
N THR A 321 -6.40 -4.74 2.35
CA THR A 321 -6.21 -4.13 3.66
C THR A 321 -7.10 -2.91 3.81
N LEU A 322 -7.58 -2.64 5.02
CA LEU A 322 -8.10 -1.34 5.43
C LEU A 322 -7.09 -0.72 6.38
N ARG A 323 -6.77 0.56 6.17
CA ARG A 323 -5.95 1.38 7.05
C ARG A 323 -6.76 2.60 7.46
N VAL A 324 -6.89 2.85 8.76
CA VAL A 324 -7.60 4.02 9.32
C VAL A 324 -6.64 4.81 10.21
N GLY A 325 -6.41 6.07 9.87
CA GLY A 325 -5.48 6.96 10.54
C GLY A 325 -6.11 7.98 11.47
#